data_AF-A0A7X7L0M2-F1
#
_entry.id   AF-A0A7X7L0M2-F1
#
_cell.length_a   1.000
_cell.length_b   1.000
_cell.length_c   1.000
_cell.angle_alpha   90.00
_cell.angle_beta   90.00
_cell.angle_gamma   90.00
#
_symmetry.space_group_name_H-M   'P 1'
#
loop_
_entity.id
_entity.type
_entity.pdbx_description
1 polymer ?
#
loop_
_entity_poly.entity_id
_entity_poly.type
_entity_poly.pdbx_seq_one_letter_code
_entity_poly.pdbx_strand_id
1 'polypeptide(L)' 'MQTTENKTEGKDVQEWLERQTGEAPKPDLSVVVPAFNEERRLPPTLIDMVDYLDARPDSYEIIVVDDGSQDQTSEVVKK' A
#
# COMPACT_ATOMS: atom_id res chain seq x y z
N MET A 1 15.72 15.11 43.67
CA MET A 1 15.57 15.31 42.21
C MET A 1 16.73 14.63 41.52
N GLN A 2 16.52 13.43 40.99
CA GLN A 2 17.38 12.85 39.96
C GLN A 2 16.44 12.27 38.91
N THR A 3 16.70 12.70 37.69
CA THR A 3 15.83 12.64 36.53
C THR A 3 15.89 11.25 35.90
N THR A 4 14.75 10.80 35.39
CA THR A 4 14.57 9.57 34.63
C THR A 4 15.22 9.70 33.25
N GLU A 5 16.16 8.81 32.91
CA GLU A 5 16.57 8.58 31.53
C GLU A 5 16.03 7.21 31.09
N ASN A 6 14.84 7.23 30.47
CA ASN A 6 14.32 6.09 29.74
C ASN A 6 15.11 5.96 28.44
N LYS A 7 16.01 4.97 28.42
CA LYS A 7 16.80 4.58 27.25
C LYS A 7 15.96 3.63 26.39
N THR A 8 15.17 4.19 25.48
CA THR A 8 14.42 3.44 24.46
C THR A 8 14.71 4.00 23.07
N GLU A 9 15.91 3.80 22.55
CA GLU A 9 16.24 4.09 21.15
C GLU A 9 17.08 2.93 20.62
N GLY A 10 16.49 2.11 19.75
CA GLY A 10 17.21 1.07 19.00
C GLY A 10 16.61 -0.34 19.04
N LYS A 11 15.61 -0.63 19.89
CA LYS A 11 14.91 -1.93 19.88
C LYS A 11 13.64 -1.96 19.01
N ASP A 12 13.11 -0.80 18.62
CA ASP A 12 11.76 -0.70 18.05
C ASP A 12 11.71 -1.10 16.57
N VAL A 13 12.72 -0.76 15.76
CA VAL A 13 12.68 -1.01 14.30
C VAL A 13 12.92 -2.48 13.93
N GLN A 14 13.84 -3.15 14.63
CA GLN A 14 14.16 -4.57 14.34
C GLN A 14 12.98 -5.47 14.72
N GLU A 15 12.35 -5.21 15.86
CA GLU A 15 11.13 -5.90 16.26
C GLU A 15 9.98 -5.63 15.28
N TRP A 16 9.87 -4.42 14.75
CA TRP A 16 8.90 -4.08 13.69
C TRP A 16 9.15 -4.84 12.39
N LEU A 17 10.41 -4.99 11.98
CA LEU A 17 10.78 -5.74 10.78
C LEU A 17 10.46 -7.23 10.96
N GLU A 18 10.80 -7.82 12.11
CA GLU A 18 10.56 -9.23 12.42
C GLU A 18 9.06 -9.58 12.54
N ARG A 19 8.21 -8.63 12.94
CA ARG A 19 6.75 -8.85 13.02
C ARG A 19 6.06 -8.85 11.65
N GLN A 20 6.71 -8.33 10.62
CA GLN A 20 6.18 -8.21 9.26
C GLN A 20 6.63 -9.36 8.32
N THR A 21 7.53 -10.24 8.77
CA THR A 21 8.03 -11.37 7.95
C THR A 21 7.11 -12.60 7.94
N GLY A 22 5.80 -12.40 8.12
CA GLY A 22 4.83 -13.40 7.67
C GLY A 22 4.88 -13.45 6.15
N GLU A 23 5.52 -14.47 5.59
CA GLU A 23 5.73 -14.60 4.14
C GLU A 23 4.38 -14.84 3.44
N ALA A 24 3.65 -13.76 3.16
CA ALA A 24 2.54 -13.80 2.24
C ALA A 24 3.06 -14.26 0.87
N PRO A 25 2.33 -15.11 0.14
CA PRO A 25 2.76 -15.56 -1.17
C PRO A 25 3.02 -14.34 -2.07
N LYS A 26 4.23 -14.28 -2.63
CA LYS A 26 4.65 -13.20 -3.52
C LYS A 26 3.84 -13.27 -4.83
N PRO A 27 3.23 -12.17 -5.29
CA PRO A 27 2.49 -12.20 -6.54
C PRO A 27 3.44 -12.38 -7.73
N ASP A 28 2.92 -12.97 -8.81
CA ASP A 28 3.63 -13.09 -10.09
C ASP A 28 3.78 -11.73 -10.76
N LEU A 29 2.82 -10.82 -10.54
CA LEU A 29 2.80 -9.46 -11.09
C LEU A 29 2.41 -8.42 -10.02
N SER A 30 3.22 -7.37 -9.90
CA SER A 30 2.86 -6.16 -9.15
C SER A 30 2.60 -5.00 -10.11
N VAL A 31 1.41 -4.42 -10.08
CA VAL A 31 1.04 -3.23 -10.84
C VAL A 31 1.05 -2.02 -9.91
N VAL A 32 1.95 -1.06 -10.16
CA VAL A 32 2.03 0.18 -9.38
C VAL A 32 1.37 1.30 -10.16
N VAL A 33 0.34 1.92 -9.57
CA VAL A 33 -0.44 3.00 -10.18
C VAL A 33 -0.21 4.29 -9.39
N PRO A 34 0.63 5.23 -9.89
CA PRO A 34 0.74 6.56 -9.30
C PRO A 34 -0.56 7.34 -9.57
N ALA A 35 -1.04 8.08 -8.57
CA ALA A 35 -2.26 8.86 -8.65
C ALA A 35 -2.08 10.24 -8.02
N PHE A 36 -2.57 11.28 -8.72
CA PHE A 36 -2.63 12.66 -8.22
C PHE A 36 -3.87 13.36 -8.79
N ASN A 37 -4.83 13.70 -7.94
CA ASN A 37 -6.10 14.32 -8.32
C ASN A 37 -6.88 13.53 -9.40
N GLU A 38 -7.06 12.24 -9.15
CA GLU A 38 -7.65 11.25 -10.04
C GLU A 38 -9.02 10.74 -9.56
N GLU A 39 -9.72 11.43 -8.66
CA GLU A 39 -10.95 10.94 -7.99
C GLU A 39 -12.03 10.39 -8.95
N ARG A 40 -12.05 10.85 -10.21
CA ARG A 40 -13.02 10.43 -11.23
C ARG A 40 -12.49 9.40 -12.22
N ARG A 41 -11.17 9.41 -12.49
CA ARG A 41 -10.57 8.56 -13.52
C ARG A 41 -10.02 7.27 -12.94
N LEU A 42 -9.54 7.30 -11.70
CA LEU A 42 -8.92 6.15 -11.06
C LEU A 42 -9.92 5.00 -10.83
N PRO A 43 -11.14 5.21 -10.29
CA PRO A 43 -12.06 4.10 -10.04
C PRO A 43 -12.42 3.26 -11.29
N PRO A 44 -12.88 3.83 -12.42
CA PRO A 44 -13.18 3.02 -13.60
C PRO A 44 -11.94 2.35 -14.18
N THR A 45 -10.77 3.00 -14.11
CA THR A 45 -9.50 2.40 -14.55
C THR A 45 -9.13 1.18 -13.72
N LEU A 46 -9.29 1.24 -12.39
CA LEU A 46 -9.02 0.11 -11.50
C LEU A 46 -10.00 -1.06 -11.75
N ILE A 47 -11.27 -0.78 -12.06
CA ILE A 47 -12.24 -1.81 -12.44
C ILE A 47 -11.79 -2.53 -13.70
N ASP A 48 -11.45 -1.79 -14.77
CA ASP A 48 -10.98 -2.38 -16.03
C ASP A 48 -9.69 -3.19 -15.84
N MET A 49 -8.77 -2.72 -14.98
CA MET A 49 -7.54 -3.46 -14.64
C MET A 49 -7.84 -4.77 -13.91
N VAL A 50 -8.72 -4.74 -12.89
CA VAL A 50 -9.13 -5.94 -12.15
C VAL A 50 -9.81 -6.94 -13.07
N ASP A 51 -10.76 -6.50 -13.89
CA ASP A 51 -11.46 -7.37 -14.85
C ASP A 51 -10.49 -8.06 -15.81
N TYR A 52 -9.47 -7.34 -16.29
CA TYR A 52 -8.44 -7.90 -17.16
C TYR A 52 -7.54 -8.90 -16.42
N LEU A 53 -7.11 -8.57 -15.19
CA LEU A 53 -6.17 -9.39 -14.43
C LEU A 53 -6.84 -10.65 -13.85
N ASP A 54 -8.11 -10.58 -13.45
CA ASP A 54 -8.90 -11.72 -12.98
C ASP A 54 -9.12 -12.79 -14.08
N ALA A 55 -9.05 -12.39 -15.35
CA ALA A 55 -9.13 -13.32 -16.48
C ALA A 55 -7.81 -14.10 -16.74
N ARG A 56 -6.75 -13.82 -15.99
CA ARG A 56 -5.43 -14.42 -16.15
C ARG A 56 -5.13 -15.45 -15.05
N PRO A 57 -4.25 -16.44 -15.31
CA PRO A 57 -3.86 -17.42 -14.31
C PRO A 57 -2.83 -16.90 -13.29
N ASP A 58 -2.20 -15.75 -13.55
CA ASP A 58 -1.14 -15.17 -12.72
C ASP A 58 -1.72 -14.51 -11.46
N SER A 59 -1.08 -14.70 -10.31
CA SER A 59 -1.41 -13.94 -9.10
C SER A 59 -0.91 -12.50 -9.22
N TYR A 60 -1.69 -11.54 -8.73
CA TYR A 60 -1.35 -10.13 -8.88
C TYR A 60 -1.69 -9.28 -7.65
N GLU A 61 -1.02 -8.13 -7.55
CA GLU A 61 -1.39 -7.03 -6.68
C GLU A 61 -1.47 -5.72 -7.47
N ILE A 62 -2.36 -4.82 -7.05
CA ILE A 62 -2.42 -3.44 -7.53
C ILE A 62 -2.11 -2.52 -6.34
N ILE A 63 -1.02 -1.77 -6.45
CA ILE A 63 -0.58 -0.80 -5.45
C ILE A 63 -0.85 0.60 -6.00
N VAL A 64 -1.85 1.28 -5.43
CA VAL A 64 -2.11 2.68 -5.73
C VAL A 64 -1.24 3.55 -4.83
N VAL A 65 -0.47 4.46 -5.42
CA VAL A 65 0.38 5.41 -4.70
C VAL A 65 -0.17 6.81 -4.92
N ASP A 66 -0.82 7.36 -3.89
CA ASP A 66 -1.27 8.75 -3.89
C ASP A 66 -0.10 9.70 -3.60
N ASP A 67 0.23 10.57 -4.55
CA ASP A 67 1.33 11.55 -4.45
C ASP A 67 0.83 12.91 -3.91
N GLY A 68 0.07 12.89 -2.82
CA GLY A 68 -0.39 14.09 -2.14
C GLY A 68 -1.56 14.80 -2.82
N SER A 69 -2.53 14.04 -3.32
CA SER A 69 -3.78 14.58 -3.87
C SER A 69 -4.49 15.53 -2.91
N GLN A 70 -5.18 16.52 -3.48
CA GLN A 70 -5.99 17.51 -2.75
C GLN A 70 -7.49 17.29 -2.94
N ASP A 71 -7.87 16.29 -3.73
CA ASP A 71 -9.24 15.84 -3.94
C ASP A 71 -9.49 14.52 -3.19
N GLN A 72 -10.57 13.80 -3.55
CA GLN A 72 -10.93 12.55 -2.90
C GLN A 72 -10.24 11.30 -3.50
N THR A 73 -9.10 11.45 -4.19
CA THR A 73 -8.40 10.34 -4.85
C THR A 73 -8.15 9.15 -3.91
N SER A 74 -7.64 9.39 -2.71
CA SER A 74 -7.39 8.33 -1.72
C SER A 74 -8.68 7.71 -1.18
N GLU A 75 -9.76 8.48 -1.07
CA GLU A 75 -11.04 8.05 -0.50
C GLU A 75 -11.77 7.10 -1.43
N VAL A 76 -11.74 7.38 -2.74
CA VAL A 76 -12.48 6.57 -3.73
C VAL A 76 -11.84 5.21 -4.01
N VAL A 77 -10.63 4.95 -3.50
CA VAL A 77 -9.90 3.68 -3.68
C VAL A 77 -9.80 2.81 -2.42
N LYS A 78 -10.34 3.26 -1.28
CA LYS A 78 -10.33 2.47 -0.03
C LYS A 78 -11.25 1.25 -0.15
N LYS A 79 -10.72 0.07 0.23
CA LYS A 79 -11.45 -1.20 0.35
C LYS A 79 -12.13 -1.33 1.71
#